data_AF-A0A238H1P0-F1
#
_entry.id   AF-A0A238H1P0-F1
#
_cell.length_a   1.000
_cell.length_b   1.000
_cell.length_c   1.000
_cell.angle_alpha   90.00
_cell.angle_beta   90.00
_cell.angle_gamma   90.00
#
_symmetry.space_group_name_H-M   'P 1'
#
loop_
_entity.id
_entity.type
_entity.pdbx_description
1 polymer ?
#
loop_
_entity_poly.entity_id
_entity_poly.type
_entity_poly.pdbx_seq_one_letter_code
_entity_poly.pdbx_strand_id
1 'polypeptide(L)'
;MKKVISGIALVAVVGWLAATTTVLHAPSERPCTDAWFDQVDQQLAITDDAGHGPDPGSSEWLSATERRMQLPANDQLTTQARCDAIQHALASRTTIVNRHLGMKFTL
;
A
#
# COMPACT_ATOMS: atom_id res chain seq x y z
N MET A 1 -21.61 -34.33 -17.26
CA MET A 1 -20.86 -33.29 -18.00
C MET A 1 -20.99 -31.90 -17.39
N LYS A 2 -22.19 -31.32 -17.19
CA LYS A 2 -22.37 -29.98 -16.57
C LYS A 2 -21.65 -29.77 -15.23
N LYS A 3 -21.71 -30.74 -14.31
CA LYS A 3 -21.03 -30.67 -12.99
C LYS A 3 -19.50 -30.63 -13.11
N VAL A 4 -18.93 -31.35 -14.08
CA VAL A 4 -17.48 -31.40 -14.34
C VAL A 4 -17.02 -30.08 -14.95
N ILE A 5 -17.74 -29.57 -15.94
CA ILE A 5 -17.47 -28.26 -16.55
C ILE A 5 -17.54 -27.14 -15.50
N SER A 6 -18.57 -27.18 -14.64
CA SER A 6 -18.72 -26.21 -13.55
C SER A 6 -17.56 -26.27 -12.55
N GLY A 7 -17.05 -27.47 -12.24
CA GLY A 7 -15.89 -27.65 -11.38
C GLY A 7 -14.60 -27.08 -11.99
N ILE A 8 -14.35 -27.34 -13.28
CA ILE A 8 -13.18 -26.81 -13.99
C ILE A 8 -13.22 -25.28 -14.06
N ALA A 9 -14.38 -24.72 -14.39
CA ALA A 9 -14.57 -23.26 -14.44
C ALA A 9 -14.28 -22.61 -13.07
N LEU A 10 -14.74 -23.21 -11.97
CA LEU A 10 -14.48 -22.70 -10.63
C LEU A 10 -12.98 -22.69 -10.31
N VAL A 11 -12.26 -23.78 -10.61
CA VAL A 11 -10.81 -23.88 -10.36
C VAL A 11 -10.05 -22.84 -11.17
N ALA A 12 -10.43 -22.62 -12.43
CA ALA A 12 -9.81 -21.61 -13.28
C ALA A 12 -9.99 -20.19 -12.72
N VAL A 13 -11.20 -19.86 -12.23
CA VAL A 13 -11.49 -18.55 -11.62
C VAL A 13 -10.70 -18.37 -10.32
N VAL A 14 -10.66 -19.37 -9.44
CA VAL A 14 -9.88 -19.30 -8.19
C VAL A 14 -8.38 -19.16 -8.48
N GLY A 15 -7.87 -19.92 -9.45
CA GLY A 15 -6.47 -19.82 -9.88
C GLY A 15 -6.12 -18.43 -10.42
N TRP A 16 -6.99 -17.84 -11.24
CA TRP A 16 -6.82 -16.46 -11.73
C TRP A 16 -6.82 -15.47 -10.56
N LEU A 17 -7.81 -15.55 -9.67
CA LEU A 17 -7.92 -14.64 -8.53
C LEU A 17 -6.68 -14.70 -7.64
N ALA A 18 -6.16 -15.91 -7.36
CA ALA A 18 -4.93 -16.09 -6.61
C ALA A 18 -3.71 -15.49 -7.32
N ALA A 19 -3.58 -15.68 -8.64
CA ALA A 19 -2.46 -15.14 -9.42
C ALA A 19 -2.48 -13.61 -9.58
N THR A 20 -3.65 -12.97 -9.44
CA THR A 20 -3.83 -11.52 -9.64
C THR A 20 -4.02 -10.73 -8.36
N THR A 21 -4.09 -11.41 -7.22
CA THR A 21 -4.25 -10.80 -5.89
C THR A 21 -2.91 -10.81 -5.16
N THR A 22 -2.44 -9.62 -4.78
CA THR A 22 -1.20 -9.42 -4.04
C THR A 22 -1.50 -8.89 -2.65
N VAL A 23 -0.82 -9.42 -1.64
CA VAL A 23 -0.80 -8.84 -0.30
C VAL A 23 0.36 -7.85 -0.23
N LEU A 24 0.07 -6.58 -0.02
CA LEU A 24 1.06 -5.56 0.26
C LEU A 24 1.51 -5.72 1.71
N HIS A 25 2.81 -5.89 1.87
CA HIS A 25 3.48 -5.92 3.15
C HIS A 25 4.13 -4.56 3.39
N ALA A 26 4.36 -4.23 4.66
CA ALA A 26 5.16 -3.06 4.99
C ALA A 26 6.53 -3.11 4.29
N PRO A 27 7.09 -1.95 3.90
CA PRO A 27 8.43 -1.87 3.33
C PRO A 27 9.46 -2.62 4.18
N SER A 28 10.33 -3.39 3.54
CA SER A 28 11.44 -4.08 4.22
C SER A 28 12.67 -3.20 4.38
N GLU A 29 12.72 -2.09 3.63
CA GLU A 29 13.81 -1.12 3.69
C GLU A 29 13.85 -0.38 5.02
N ARG A 30 15.02 0.13 5.36
CA ARG A 30 15.19 0.92 6.58
C ARG A 30 14.37 2.23 6.47
N PRO A 31 13.53 2.56 7.47
CA PRO A 31 12.76 3.80 7.46
C PRO A 31 13.63 5.04 7.25
N CYS A 32 13.08 6.05 6.56
CA CYS A 32 13.76 7.32 6.26
C CYS A 32 14.97 7.20 5.30
N THR A 33 14.94 6.24 4.38
CA THR A 33 15.88 6.14 3.25
C THR A 33 15.16 6.35 1.92
N ASP A 34 15.85 6.75 0.87
CA ASP A 34 15.27 6.96 -0.47
C ASP A 34 14.51 5.71 -0.96
N ALA A 35 15.12 4.53 -0.81
CA ALA A 35 14.48 3.26 -1.17
C ALA A 35 13.21 2.99 -0.36
N TRP A 36 13.16 3.41 0.90
CA TRP A 36 11.96 3.30 1.73
C TRP A 36 10.88 4.28 1.30
N PHE A 37 11.24 5.53 1.00
CA PHE A 37 10.30 6.54 0.50
C PHE A 37 9.64 6.07 -0.80
N ASP A 38 10.42 5.56 -1.74
CA ASP A 38 9.92 5.02 -3.01
C ASP A 38 8.93 3.86 -2.80
N GLN A 39 9.22 2.94 -1.88
CA GLN A 39 8.31 1.83 -1.59
C GLN A 39 7.00 2.30 -0.96
N VAL A 40 7.05 3.23 0.00
CA VAL A 40 5.84 3.78 0.62
C VAL A 40 5.01 4.54 -0.41
N ASP A 41 5.65 5.34 -1.26
CA ASP A 41 4.99 6.13 -2.29
C ASP A 41 4.25 5.23 -3.30
N GLN A 42 4.91 4.19 -3.79
CA GLN A 42 4.31 3.20 -4.69
C GLN A 42 3.12 2.46 -4.07
N GLN A 43 3.16 2.15 -2.77
CA GLN A 43 2.09 1.42 -2.09
C GLN A 43 0.85 2.29 -1.81
N LEU A 44 1.08 3.57 -1.46
CA LEU A 44 0.03 4.48 -1.03
C LEU A 44 -0.50 5.39 -2.15
N ALA A 45 0.28 5.54 -3.24
CA ALA A 45 0.03 6.45 -4.35
C ALA A 45 -0.25 7.86 -3.81
N ILE A 46 0.79 8.51 -3.27
CA ILE A 46 0.68 9.86 -2.69
C ILE A 46 0.66 10.88 -3.81
N THR A 47 -0.46 10.95 -4.51
CA THR A 47 -0.69 11.88 -5.62
C THR A 47 -2.05 12.56 -5.47
N ASP A 48 -2.20 13.75 -6.04
CA ASP A 48 -3.49 14.37 -6.26
C ASP A 48 -4.23 13.74 -7.46
N ASP A 49 -5.43 14.24 -7.76
CA ASP A 49 -6.25 13.79 -8.88
C ASP A 49 -5.64 14.12 -10.26
N ALA A 50 -4.64 15.01 -10.30
CA ALA A 50 -3.88 15.36 -11.50
C ALA A 50 -2.62 14.48 -11.67
N GLY A 51 -2.34 13.58 -10.72
CA GLY A 51 -1.17 12.70 -10.74
C GLY A 51 0.12 13.35 -10.25
N HIS A 52 0.05 14.54 -9.65
CA HIS A 52 1.21 15.20 -9.03
C HIS A 52 1.26 14.86 -7.54
N GLY A 53 2.46 14.57 -7.04
CA GLY A 53 2.71 14.34 -5.63
C GLY A 53 3.89 15.20 -5.15
N PRO A 54 3.97 15.50 -3.85
CA PRO A 54 5.19 16.06 -3.28
C PRO A 54 6.36 15.08 -3.43
N ASP A 55 7.59 15.58 -3.45
CA ASP A 55 8.78 14.75 -3.60
C ASP A 55 8.89 13.74 -2.44
N PRO A 56 9.06 12.42 -2.71
CA PRO A 56 9.20 11.42 -1.67
C PRO A 56 10.28 11.78 -0.63
N GLY A 57 9.95 11.64 0.65
CA GLY A 57 10.83 11.99 1.77
C GLY A 57 10.85 13.47 2.18
N SER A 58 10.26 14.36 1.38
CA SER A 58 10.05 15.76 1.79
C SER A 58 9.08 15.86 2.99
N SER A 59 9.14 16.99 3.71
CA SER A 59 8.23 17.22 4.85
C SER A 59 6.75 17.23 4.40
N GLU A 60 6.47 17.81 3.24
CA GLU A 60 5.12 17.85 2.65
C GLU A 60 4.63 16.43 2.29
N TRP A 61 5.52 15.61 1.73
CA TRP A 61 5.23 14.20 1.44
C TRP A 61 4.96 13.39 2.71
N LEU A 62 5.75 13.56 3.76
CA LEU A 62 5.49 12.89 5.04
C LEU A 62 4.12 13.27 5.60
N SER A 63 3.76 14.55 5.53
CA SER A 63 2.45 15.02 6.00
C SER A 63 1.30 14.48 5.16
N ALA A 64 1.48 14.36 3.84
CA ALA A 64 0.51 13.74 2.95
C ALA A 64 0.34 12.24 3.26
N THR A 65 1.46 11.54 3.47
CA THR A 65 1.49 10.12 3.86
C THR A 65 0.81 9.86 5.20
N GLU A 66 1.09 10.67 6.22
CA GLU A 66 0.43 10.59 7.53
C GLU A 66 -1.08 10.77 7.40
N ARG A 67 -1.54 11.78 6.66
CA ARG A 67 -2.98 11.98 6.39
C ARG A 67 -3.60 10.79 5.66
N ARG A 68 -2.92 10.28 4.63
CA ARG A 68 -3.37 9.10 3.85
C ARG A 68 -3.53 7.86 4.73
N MET A 69 -2.67 7.74 5.75
CA MET A 69 -2.66 6.67 6.73
C MET A 69 -3.54 6.97 7.96
N GLN A 70 -4.17 8.15 8.03
CA GLN A 70 -4.98 8.62 9.17
C GLN A 70 -4.18 8.62 10.48
N LEU A 71 -2.89 8.95 10.40
CA LEU A 71 -2.03 9.15 11.57
C LEU A 71 -2.24 10.57 12.13
N PRO A 72 -2.05 10.77 13.45
CA PRO A 72 -2.10 12.11 14.03
C PRO A 72 -1.05 13.02 13.39
N ALA A 73 -1.46 14.22 12.99
CA ALA A 73 -0.52 15.25 12.56
C ALA A 73 0.41 15.59 13.72
N ASN A 74 1.71 15.51 13.48
CA ASN A 74 2.73 15.65 14.51
C ASN A 74 3.94 16.42 13.97
N ASP A 75 3.69 17.68 13.66
CA ASP A 75 4.65 18.65 13.11
C ASP A 75 5.85 18.90 14.04
N GLN A 76 5.75 18.46 15.30
CA GLN A 76 6.79 18.55 16.32
C GLN A 76 7.74 17.35 16.37
N LEU A 77 7.42 16.25 15.67
CA LEU A 77 8.27 15.07 15.63
C LEU A 77 9.45 15.26 14.68
N THR A 78 10.57 14.63 14.99
CA THR A 78 11.70 14.52 14.07
C THR A 78 11.28 13.71 12.84
N THR A 79 11.92 13.97 11.69
CA THR A 79 11.70 13.20 10.47
C THR A 79 11.81 11.69 10.68
N GLN A 80 12.82 11.25 11.44
CA GLN A 80 12.99 9.83 11.76
C GLN A 80 11.80 9.26 12.53
N ALA A 81 11.32 9.96 13.57
CA ALA A 81 10.18 9.49 14.36
C ALA A 81 8.89 9.40 13.52
N ARG A 82 8.71 10.32 12.55
CA ARG A 82 7.60 10.27 11.59
C ARG A 82 7.70 9.05 10.67
N CYS A 83 8.88 8.78 10.10
CA CYS A 83 9.12 7.58 9.30
C CYS A 83 8.85 6.30 10.09
N ASP A 84 9.32 6.22 11.33
CA ASP A 84 9.12 5.04 12.19
C ASP A 84 7.64 4.83 12.50
N ALA A 85 6.87 5.90 12.75
CA ALA A 85 5.43 5.84 12.96
C ALA A 85 4.68 5.35 11.71
N ILE A 86 5.05 5.85 10.52
CA ILE A 86 4.49 5.38 9.24
C ILE A 86 4.82 3.91 9.02
N GLN A 87 6.07 3.49 9.23
CA GLN A 87 6.49 2.10 9.12
C GLN A 87 5.69 1.20 10.07
N HIS A 88 5.52 1.61 11.32
CA HIS A 88 4.76 0.86 12.31
C HIS A 88 3.29 0.69 11.88
N ALA A 89 2.68 1.77 11.38
CA ALA A 89 1.31 1.74 10.89
C ALA A 89 1.13 0.89 9.62
N LEU A 90 2.13 0.84 8.75
CA LEU A 90 2.13 -0.06 7.59
C LEU A 90 2.29 -1.52 8.04
N ALA A 91 3.14 -1.78 9.03
CA ALA A 91 3.36 -3.13 9.57
C ALA A 91 2.13 -3.69 10.30
N SER A 92 1.28 -2.81 10.85
CA SER A 92 0.05 -3.21 11.54
C SER A 92 -1.15 -3.43 10.60
N ARG A 93 -1.01 -3.16 9.30
CA ARG A 93 -2.10 -3.25 8.32
C ARG A 93 -1.80 -4.31 7.27
N THR A 94 -2.81 -5.09 6.91
CA THR A 94 -2.70 -6.00 5.76
C THR A 94 -3.52 -5.45 4.61
N THR A 95 -2.86 -5.09 3.51
CA THR A 95 -3.58 -4.57 2.33
C THR A 95 -3.59 -5.61 1.21
N ILE A 96 -4.79 -6.03 0.81
CA ILE A 96 -5.01 -6.98 -0.28
C ILE A 96 -5.41 -6.19 -1.53
N VAL A 97 -4.66 -6.34 -2.61
CA VAL A 97 -4.87 -5.64 -3.88
C VAL A 97 -5.09 -6.65 -4.99
N ASN A 98 -6.19 -6.52 -5.73
CA ASN A 98 -6.37 -7.18 -7.02
C ASN A 98 -6.33 -6.12 -8.11
N ARG A 99 -5.21 -6.03 -8.83
CA ARG A 99 -4.99 -4.97 -9.83
C ARG A 99 -5.94 -5.09 -11.02
N HIS A 100 -6.27 -6.31 -11.42
CA HIS A 100 -7.09 -6.56 -12.60
C HIS A 100 -8.57 -6.23 -12.37
N LEU A 101 -9.02 -6.29 -11.11
CA LEU A 101 -10.38 -5.92 -10.70
C LEU A 101 -10.46 -4.54 -10.06
N GLY A 102 -9.32 -3.82 -9.93
CA GLY A 102 -9.26 -2.51 -9.28
C GLY A 102 -9.66 -2.53 -7.80
N MET A 103 -9.58 -3.68 -7.12
CA MET A 103 -10.00 -3.82 -5.73
C MET A 103 -8.82 -3.62 -4.77
N LYS A 104 -9.04 -2.85 -3.70
CA LYS A 104 -8.10 -2.65 -2.59
C LYS A 104 -8.85 -2.77 -1.26
N PHE A 105 -8.44 -3.72 -0.42
CA PHE A 105 -8.98 -3.92 0.92
C PHE A 105 -7.85 -3.76 1.93
N THR A 106 -8.10 -3.02 3.01
CA THR A 106 -7.16 -2.89 4.14
C THR A 106 -7.82 -3.47 5.38
N LEU A 107 -7.13 -4.41 6.01
CA LEU A 107 -7.51 -5.12 7.22
C LEU A 107 -6.65 -4.66 8.40
#